data_AF-A0A3C0HPY5-F1
#
_entry.id   AF-A0A3C0HPY5-F1
#
_cell.length_a   1.000
_cell.length_b   1.000
_cell.length_c   1.000
_cell.angle_alpha   90.00
_cell.angle_beta   90.00
_cell.angle_gamma   90.00
#
_symmetry.space_group_name_H-M   'P 1'
#
loop_
_entity.id
_entity.type
_entity.pdbx_description
1 polymer ?
#
loop_
_entity_poly.entity_id
_entity_poly.type
_entity_poly.pdbx_seq_one_letter_code
_entity_poly.pdbx_strand_id
1 'polypeptide(L)'
;MRRLLLPILLLTVAMAATVQMNRANEHADPGRATEVSSEPDLATPLLSARRAPEWLRSRESDALLTSSIRSALSRAGTPSSSCVVVERAGEQLAGSNLGVPLPAAELHRLLT
;
A
#
# COMPACT_ATOMS: atom_id res chain seq x y z
N MET A 1 48.33 -25.21 -17.21
CA MET A 1 47.43 -24.13 -17.66
C MET A 1 45.95 -24.32 -17.28
N ARG A 2 45.43 -25.56 -17.18
CA ARG A 2 43.99 -25.83 -16.89
C ARG A 2 43.48 -25.35 -15.50
N ARG A 3 44.36 -25.14 -14.51
CA ARG A 3 44.00 -24.64 -13.17
C ARG A 3 43.68 -23.14 -13.12
N LEU A 4 44.13 -22.36 -14.10
CA LEU A 4 43.87 -20.91 -14.16
C LEU A 4 42.57 -20.56 -14.92
N LEU A 5 41.99 -21.51 -15.65
CA LEU A 5 40.76 -21.26 -16.42
C LEU A 5 39.56 -20.99 -15.52
N LEU A 6 39.42 -21.73 -14.42
CA LEU A 6 38.31 -21.56 -13.48
C LEU A 6 38.33 -20.18 -12.79
N PRO A 7 39.44 -19.72 -12.17
CA PRO A 7 39.45 -18.40 -11.52
C PRO A 7 39.29 -17.26 -12.54
N ILE A 8 39.81 -17.39 -13.76
CA ILE A 8 39.62 -16.39 -14.81
C ILE A 8 38.14 -16.32 -15.22
N LEU A 9 37.48 -17.47 -15.40
CA LEU A 9 36.06 -17.53 -15.74
C LEU A 9 35.17 -16.97 -14.62
N LEU A 10 35.50 -17.23 -13.36
CA LEU A 10 34.78 -16.64 -12.23
C LEU A 10 34.95 -15.12 -12.19
N LEU A 11 36.16 -14.61 -12.45
CA LEU A 11 36.43 -13.18 -12.50
C LEU A 11 35.62 -12.49 -13.61
N THR A 12 35.55 -13.09 -14.81
CA THR A 12 34.80 -12.51 -15.93
C THR A 12 33.30 -12.50 -15.68
N VAL A 13 32.75 -13.58 -15.10
CA VAL A 13 31.33 -13.64 -14.73
C VAL A 13 31.02 -12.59 -13.66
N ALA A 14 31.88 -12.44 -12.64
CA ALA A 14 31.69 -11.42 -11.61
C ALA A 14 31.69 -10.00 -12.20
N MET A 15 32.63 -9.69 -13.09
CA MET A 15 32.66 -8.39 -13.80
C MET A 15 31.43 -8.17 -14.67
N ALA A 16 30.97 -9.19 -15.40
CA ALA A 16 29.77 -9.07 -16.22
C ALA A 16 28.53 -8.80 -15.35
N ALA A 17 28.41 -9.48 -14.21
CA ALA A 17 27.30 -9.29 -13.29
C ALA A 17 27.28 -7.88 -12.67
N THR A 18 28.44 -7.35 -12.25
CA THR A 18 28.50 -6.00 -11.67
C THR A 18 28.18 -4.92 -12.70
N VAL A 19 28.63 -5.05 -13.94
CA VAL A 19 28.29 -4.11 -15.02
C VAL A 19 26.80 -4.13 -15.32
N GLN A 20 26.18 -5.31 -15.39
CA GLN A 20 24.75 -5.44 -15.64
C GLN A 20 23.92 -4.88 -14.48
N MET A 21 24.35 -5.12 -13.24
CA MET A 21 23.72 -4.55 -12.05
C MET A 21 23.82 -3.03 -12.03
N ASN A 22 24.98 -2.46 -12.39
CA ASN A 22 25.15 -1.02 -12.45
C ASN A 22 24.30 -0.37 -13.54
N ARG A 23 24.23 -0.97 -14.74
CA ARG A 23 23.35 -0.48 -15.81
C ARG A 23 21.87 -0.57 -15.47
N ALA A 24 21.46 -1.66 -14.81
CA ALA A 24 20.09 -1.80 -14.32
C ALA A 24 19.77 -0.74 -13.27
N ASN A 25 20.72 -0.41 -12.39
CA ASN A 25 20.57 0.64 -11.39
C ASN A 25 20.53 2.04 -12.03
N GLU A 26 21.39 2.33 -13.01
CA GLU A 26 21.37 3.60 -13.76
C GLU A 26 20.08 3.78 -14.58
N HIS A 27 19.54 2.72 -15.19
CA HIS A 27 18.23 2.77 -15.86
C HIS A 27 17.06 2.97 -14.89
N ALA A 28 17.26 2.58 -13.62
CA ALA A 28 16.28 2.74 -12.56
C ALA A 28 16.50 4.02 -11.74
N ASP A 29 17.54 4.80 -12.03
CA ASP A 29 17.80 6.08 -11.37
C ASP A 29 16.73 7.09 -11.84
N PRO A 30 15.81 7.54 -10.96
CA PRO A 30 14.81 8.53 -11.33
C PRO A 30 15.42 9.92 -11.60
N GLY A 31 16.74 10.08 -11.46
CA GLY A 31 17.44 11.34 -11.51
C GLY A 31 17.25 12.15 -10.23
N ARG A 32 17.89 13.32 -10.15
CA ARG A 32 17.54 14.29 -9.10
C ARG A 32 16.17 14.86 -9.41
N ALA A 33 15.31 14.91 -8.39
CA ALA A 33 14.06 15.66 -8.45
C ALA A 33 14.37 17.09 -8.88
N THR A 34 14.10 17.40 -10.14
CA THR A 34 14.04 18.78 -10.62
C THR A 34 12.73 19.34 -10.11
N GLU A 35 12.78 20.63 -9.74
CA GLU A 35 11.78 21.40 -9.01
C GLU A 35 10.36 20.82 -8.99
N VAL A 36 9.82 20.68 -7.77
CA VAL A 36 8.42 20.34 -7.54
C VAL A 36 7.58 21.41 -8.23
N SER A 37 7.01 21.07 -9.40
CA SER A 37 6.00 21.90 -10.04
C SER A 37 4.90 22.17 -9.02
N SER A 38 4.59 23.45 -8.82
CA SER A 38 3.55 23.90 -7.88
C SER A 38 2.14 23.58 -8.39
N GLU A 39 2.05 23.14 -9.64
CA GLU A 39 0.80 22.83 -10.32
C GLU A 39 0.48 21.33 -10.12
N PRO A 40 -0.67 20.99 -9.53
CA PRO A 40 -1.02 19.60 -9.30
C PRO A 40 -1.23 18.92 -10.65
N ASP A 41 -0.34 18.00 -10.99
CA ASP A 41 -0.52 17.11 -12.13
C ASP A 41 -1.73 16.20 -11.86
N LEU A 42 -2.81 16.43 -12.60
CA LEU A 42 -4.08 15.70 -12.51
C LEU A 42 -4.03 14.34 -13.23
N ALA A 43 -2.86 13.88 -13.65
CA ALA A 43 -2.70 12.52 -14.17
C ALA A 43 -3.06 11.52 -13.06
N THR A 44 -4.21 10.85 -13.20
CA THR A 44 -4.61 9.76 -12.31
C THR A 44 -3.49 8.73 -12.32
N PRO A 45 -2.76 8.54 -11.20
CA PRO A 45 -1.62 7.64 -11.22
C PRO A 45 -2.13 6.23 -11.52
N LEU A 46 -1.56 5.59 -12.55
CA LEU A 46 -1.80 4.18 -12.83
C LEU A 46 -1.17 3.35 -11.70
N LEU A 47 -1.91 3.22 -10.59
CA LEU A 47 -1.56 2.38 -9.45
C LEU A 47 -1.62 0.91 -9.89
N SER A 48 -0.51 0.39 -10.39
CA SER A 48 -0.34 -1.03 -10.59
C SER A 48 -0.28 -1.73 -9.23
N ALA A 49 -1.10 -2.76 -9.01
CA ALA A 49 -1.11 -3.55 -7.77
C ALA A 49 0.28 -4.13 -7.40
N ARG A 50 1.19 -4.29 -8.38
CA ARG A 50 2.58 -4.73 -8.12
C ARG A 50 3.51 -3.61 -7.63
N ARG A 51 3.20 -2.34 -7.94
CA ARG A 51 4.04 -1.16 -7.71
C ARG A 51 3.40 -0.13 -6.76
N ALA A 52 2.48 -0.58 -5.90
CA ALA A 52 1.99 0.25 -4.79
C ALA A 52 3.19 0.82 -4.01
N PRO A 53 3.26 2.14 -3.76
CA PRO A 53 4.35 2.73 -2.99
C PRO A 53 4.50 2.06 -1.62
N GLU A 54 5.72 1.98 -1.10
CA GLU A 54 5.99 1.31 0.19
C GLU A 54 5.17 1.91 1.34
N TRP A 55 4.94 3.22 1.34
CA TRP A 55 4.09 3.90 2.32
C TRP A 55 2.62 3.46 2.28
N LEU A 56 2.10 2.99 1.14
CA LEU A 56 0.75 2.42 1.02
C LEU A 56 0.71 0.97 1.56
N ARG A 57 1.87 0.30 1.64
CA ARG A 57 2.02 -1.05 2.19
C ARG A 57 2.53 -1.03 3.64
N SER A 58 2.80 0.14 4.23
CA SER A 58 3.42 0.24 5.54
C SER A 58 2.39 0.03 6.65
N ARG A 59 2.80 -0.58 7.78
CA ARG A 59 1.88 -0.70 8.94
C ARG A 59 1.48 0.66 9.52
N GLU A 60 2.25 1.70 9.25
CA GLU A 60 1.95 3.05 9.69
C GLU A 60 0.71 3.60 8.97
N SER A 61 0.52 3.33 7.68
CA SER A 61 -0.71 3.73 6.97
C SER A 61 -1.94 3.04 7.56
N ASP A 62 -1.80 1.79 8.02
CA ASP A 62 -2.89 1.06 8.67
C ASP A 62 -3.23 1.64 10.05
N ALA A 63 -2.23 2.03 10.83
CA ALA A 63 -2.43 2.69 12.11
C ALA A 63 -3.10 4.08 11.94
N LEU A 64 -2.67 4.84 10.93
CA LEU A 64 -3.26 6.14 10.59
C LEU A 64 -4.70 6.02 10.11
N LEU A 65 -5.00 5.02 9.26
CA LEU A 65 -6.36 4.76 8.82
C LEU A 65 -7.26 4.36 9.99
N THR A 66 -6.80 3.43 10.83
CA THR A 66 -7.56 2.97 12.01
C THR A 66 -7.84 4.12 12.97
N SER A 67 -6.83 4.97 13.22
CA SER A 67 -6.97 6.19 14.01
C SER A 67 -8.01 7.15 13.41
N SER A 68 -7.94 7.37 12.10
CA SER A 68 -8.85 8.27 11.38
C SER A 68 -10.30 7.78 11.42
N ILE A 69 -10.53 6.48 11.23
CA ILE A 69 -11.86 5.86 11.31
C ILE A 69 -12.42 6.02 12.73
N ARG A 70 -11.62 5.72 13.76
CA ARG A 70 -12.04 5.87 15.16
C ARG A 70 -12.37 7.31 15.51
N SER A 71 -11.56 8.25 15.04
CA SER A 71 -11.79 9.70 15.21
C SER A 71 -13.04 10.19 14.49
N ALA A 72 -13.34 9.67 13.30
CA ALA A 72 -14.55 10.02 12.57
C ALA A 72 -15.80 9.51 13.31
N LEU A 73 -15.79 8.25 13.76
CA LEU A 73 -16.91 7.67 14.52
C LEU A 73 -17.15 8.39 15.85
N SER A 74 -16.09 8.82 16.55
CA SER A 74 -16.25 9.55 17.81
C SER A 74 -16.74 10.99 17.60
N ARG A 75 -16.34 11.67 16.51
CA ARG A 75 -16.77 13.05 16.20
C ARG A 75 -18.15 13.14 15.57
N ALA A 76 -18.54 12.15 14.77
CA ALA A 76 -19.79 12.17 14.04
C ALA A 76 -21.02 12.19 14.96
N GLY A 77 -20.87 11.85 16.25
CA GLY A 77 -21.99 11.75 17.17
C GLY A 77 -23.03 10.79 16.61
N THR A 78 -22.62 9.52 16.43
CA THR A 78 -23.50 8.50 15.86
C THR A 78 -24.83 8.47 16.63
N PRO A 79 -25.97 8.62 15.94
CA PRO A 79 -27.27 8.52 16.56
C PRO A 79 -27.37 7.24 17.38
N SER A 80 -27.94 7.31 18.59
CA SER A 80 -28.10 6.13 19.46
C SER A 80 -28.93 5.01 18.82
N SER A 81 -29.71 5.32 17.79
CA SER A 81 -30.48 4.37 16.98
C SER A 81 -29.73 3.80 15.76
N SER A 82 -28.52 4.27 15.49
CA SER A 82 -27.67 3.77 14.39
C SER A 82 -26.66 2.76 14.93
N CYS A 83 -26.32 1.74 14.15
CA CYS A 83 -25.24 0.80 14.44
C CYS A 83 -24.30 0.74 13.22
N VAL A 84 -23.00 0.92 13.48
CA VAL A 84 -21.96 0.96 12.44
C VAL A 84 -20.80 0.08 12.89
N VAL A 85 -20.39 -0.82 12.00
CA VAL A 85 -19.18 -1.64 12.17
C VAL A 85 -18.27 -1.43 10.97
N VAL A 86 -16.96 -1.31 11.22
CA VAL A 86 -15.94 -1.25 10.17
C VAL A 86 -14.99 -2.40 10.38
N GLU A 87 -14.94 -3.30 9.40
CA GLU A 87 -14.12 -4.51 9.44
C GLU A 87 -13.18 -4.56 8.24
N ARG A 88 -12.05 -5.23 8.43
CA ARG A 88 -11.08 -5.54 7.38
C ARG A 88 -10.68 -7.00 7.52
N ALA A 89 -10.96 -7.79 6.47
CA ALA A 89 -10.59 -9.21 6.43
C ALA A 89 -11.02 -10.01 7.68
N GLY A 90 -12.17 -9.67 8.26
CA GLY A 90 -12.71 -10.30 9.48
C GLY A 90 -12.18 -9.74 10.79
N GLU A 91 -11.25 -8.77 10.78
CA GLU A 91 -10.83 -8.03 11.96
C GLU A 91 -11.64 -6.74 12.09
N GLN A 92 -12.22 -6.51 13.27
CA GLN A 92 -12.95 -5.29 13.55
C GLN A 92 -11.99 -4.13 13.85
N LEU A 93 -12.03 -3.09 13.00
CA LEU A 93 -11.19 -1.90 13.15
C LEU A 93 -11.83 -0.85 14.09
N ALA A 94 -13.15 -0.69 13.98
CA ALA A 94 -13.94 0.21 14.82
C ALA A 94 -15.43 -0.18 14.83
N GLY A 95 -16.17 0.35 15.79
CA GLY A 95 -17.62 0.16 15.86
C GLY A 95 -18.31 1.19 16.75
N SER A 96 -19.59 1.39 16.51
CA SER A 96 -20.46 2.24 17.32
C SER A 96 -21.83 1.59 17.45
N ASN A 97 -22.37 1.55 18.68
CA ASN A 97 -23.71 1.05 19.00
C ASN A 97 -24.00 -0.39 18.51
N LEU A 98 -23.00 -1.27 18.59
CA LEU A 98 -23.06 -2.64 18.03
C LEU A 98 -24.16 -3.53 18.62
N GLY A 99 -24.65 -3.22 19.81
CA GLY A 99 -25.75 -3.95 20.46
C GLY A 99 -27.16 -3.46 20.06
N VAL A 100 -27.27 -2.42 19.23
CA VAL A 100 -28.56 -1.88 18.83
C VAL A 100 -29.12 -2.70 17.66
N PRO A 101 -30.30 -3.32 17.81
CA PRO A 101 -30.91 -4.10 16.74
C PRO A 101 -31.31 -3.20 15.56
N LEU A 102 -30.86 -3.55 14.36
CA LEU A 102 -31.24 -2.88 13.12
C LEU A 102 -32.30 -3.71 12.37
N PRO A 103 -33.42 -3.11 11.93
CA PRO A 103 -34.35 -3.80 11.06
C PRO A 103 -33.67 -4.04 9.69
N ALA A 104 -33.77 -5.27 9.17
CA ALA A 104 -33.11 -5.64 7.93
C ALA A 104 -33.62 -4.83 6.71
N ALA A 105 -34.87 -4.37 6.72
CA ALA A 105 -35.48 -3.54 5.67
C ALA A 105 -35.05 -3.98 4.24
N GLU A 106 -34.55 -3.05 3.43
CA GLU A 106 -34.07 -3.32 2.06
C GLU A 106 -32.76 -4.13 2.01
N LEU A 107 -32.01 -4.24 3.11
CA LEU A 107 -30.80 -5.06 3.18
C LEU A 107 -31.12 -6.56 3.06
N HIS A 108 -32.36 -6.97 3.34
CA HIS A 108 -32.78 -8.36 3.14
C HIS A 108 -32.63 -8.81 1.68
N ARG A 109 -32.76 -7.89 0.71
CA ARG A 109 -32.57 -8.17 -0.72
C ARG A 109 -31.14 -8.57 -1.09
N LEU A 110 -30.15 -8.32 -0.24
CA LEU A 110 -28.77 -8.74 -0.49
C LEU A 110 -28.56 -10.23 -0.20
N LEU A 111 -29.48 -10.86 0.53
CA LEU A 111 -29.40 -12.25 0.95
C LEU A 111 -30.27 -13.19 0.09
N THR A 112 -31.17 -12.64 -0.71
CA THR A 112 -32.18 -13.35 -1.52
C THR A 112 -32.04 -13.01 -2.98
#